data_AF-A0A822EQ86-F1
#
_entry.id   AF-A0A822EQ86-F1
#
_cell.length_a   1.000
_cell.length_b   1.000
_cell.length_c   1.000
_cell.angle_alpha   90.00
_cell.angle_beta   90.00
_cell.angle_gamma   90.00
#
_symmetry.space_group_name_H-M   'P 1'
#
loop_
_entity.id
_entity.type
_entity.pdbx_description
1 polymer ?
#
loop_
_entity_poly.entity_id
_entity_poly.type
_entity_poly.pdbx_seq_one_letter_code
_entity_poly.pdbx_strand_id
1 'polypeptide(L)'
;IVYFYFFVRQQDSQEFLRYLLQGLHEDVNRVQRKPSPIKIDEKAEEKMKERDRAKLSWERCLLYDNSSISDIFAGQLKSTLECCHCQYQSTTFDMFWDLSIPLPRSKSSTSVQECIQLFMSKEDLDGNEKPMCARCKQKRRCTKKFSIQKCPDILVLHLKRFSQARGRTKLSTHVDFPINNLKLDDLTDVMSESYEGPVPTYNLFGISNHSGSAYSGHYIAQCKHPFTNQWHEFNDSSVYSLSDKSRIISSNAYVLFYERNK
;
A
#
# COMPACT_ATOMS: atom_id res chain seq x y z
N ILE A 1 19.48 9.53 8.99
CA ILE A 1 18.48 8.43 9.06
C ILE A 1 18.39 7.88 10.48
N VAL A 2 19.51 7.56 11.14
CA VAL A 2 19.52 7.06 12.54
C VAL A 2 18.89 8.06 13.55
N TYR A 3 18.91 9.37 13.29
CA TYR A 3 18.42 10.41 14.21
C TYR A 3 16.91 10.44 14.52
N PHE A 4 16.04 9.82 13.71
CA PHE A 4 14.58 9.91 13.95
C PHE A 4 14.10 8.99 15.09
N TYR A 5 14.77 7.85 15.29
CA TYR A 5 14.44 6.86 16.33
C TYR A 5 15.39 6.87 17.54
N PHE A 6 16.31 7.83 17.62
CA PHE A 6 17.25 7.96 18.75
C PHE A 6 16.58 8.45 20.06
N PHE A 7 15.34 8.94 19.99
CA PHE A 7 14.61 9.47 21.14
C PHE A 7 13.48 8.52 21.58
N VAL A 8 13.24 8.44 22.89
CA VAL A 8 12.16 7.66 23.54
C VAL A 8 10.76 8.26 23.30
N ARG A 9 10.55 8.88 22.13
CA ARG A 9 9.28 9.46 21.72
C ARG A 9 8.45 8.40 21.01
N GLN A 10 7.13 8.49 21.15
CA GLN A 10 6.22 7.66 20.37
C GLN A 10 6.30 8.03 18.88
N GLN A 11 6.20 7.02 18.02
CA GLN A 11 6.34 7.15 16.57
C GLN A 11 5.21 6.41 15.86
N ASP A 12 5.03 6.72 14.58
CA ASP A 12 4.10 6.02 13.72
C ASP A 12 4.67 4.64 13.32
N SER A 13 3.94 3.57 13.60
CA SER A 13 4.43 2.21 13.30
C SER A 13 4.54 1.92 11.79
N GLN A 14 3.76 2.61 10.95
CA GLN A 14 3.87 2.47 9.49
C GLN A 14 5.10 3.20 8.96
N GLU A 15 5.41 4.37 9.51
CA GLU A 15 6.66 5.07 9.20
C GLU A 15 7.88 4.21 9.59
N PHE A 16 7.85 3.61 10.78
CA PHE A 16 8.88 2.66 11.24
C PHE A 16 9.02 1.47 10.30
N LEU A 17 7.91 0.85 9.91
CA LEU A 17 7.90 -0.27 8.97
C LEU A 17 8.59 0.11 7.65
N ARG A 18 8.26 1.28 7.08
CA ARG A 18 8.86 1.72 5.81
C ARG A 18 10.36 1.93 5.91
N TYR A 19 10.84 2.56 6.99
CA TYR A 19 12.27 2.72 7.20
C TYR A 19 12.99 1.39 7.46
N LEU A 20 12.38 0.51 8.25
CA LEU A 20 12.94 -0.82 8.51
C LEU A 20 13.08 -1.62 7.23
N LEU A 21 12.01 -1.72 6.44
CA LEU A 21 12.04 -2.43 5.16
C LEU A 21 13.06 -1.79 4.21
N GLN A 22 13.15 -0.45 4.17
CA GLN A 22 14.08 0.24 3.27
C GLN A 22 15.52 -0.05 3.66
N GLY A 23 15.86 0.03 4.95
CA GLY A 23 17.20 -0.30 5.44
C GLY A 23 17.57 -1.75 5.17
N LEU A 24 16.67 -2.69 5.48
CA LEU A 24 16.88 -4.11 5.18
C LEU A 24 17.05 -4.36 3.68
N HIS A 25 16.25 -3.70 2.83
CA HIS A 25 16.34 -3.82 1.39
C HIS A 25 17.68 -3.31 0.86
N GLU A 26 18.14 -2.16 1.33
CA GLU A 26 19.43 -1.57 0.96
C GLU A 26 20.60 -2.48 1.36
N ASP A 27 20.57 -3.02 2.58
CA ASP A 27 21.61 -3.90 3.10
C ASP A 27 21.70 -5.24 2.33
N VAL A 28 20.57 -5.76 1.83
CA VAL A 28 20.51 -7.03 1.09
C VAL A 28 20.27 -6.84 -0.41
N ASN A 29 20.48 -5.63 -0.94
CA ASN A 29 20.28 -5.35 -2.36
C ASN A 29 21.32 -6.11 -3.21
N ARG A 30 20.83 -6.87 -4.18
CA ARG A 30 21.65 -7.60 -5.16
C ARG A 30 22.35 -6.64 -6.13
N VAL A 31 21.80 -5.44 -6.31
CA VAL A 31 22.39 -4.38 -7.12
C VAL A 31 23.43 -3.62 -6.30
N GLN A 32 24.71 -3.95 -6.51
CA GLN A 32 25.83 -3.32 -5.80
C GLN A 32 26.27 -1.98 -6.43
N ARG A 33 26.01 -1.79 -7.71
CA ARG A 33 26.33 -0.55 -8.45
C ARG A 33 25.14 -0.16 -9.30
N LYS A 34 24.49 0.97 -8.93
CA LYS A 34 23.34 1.49 -9.66
C LYS A 34 23.79 2.00 -11.03
N PRO A 35 23.11 1.63 -12.13
CA PRO A 35 23.46 2.11 -13.46
C PRO A 35 23.20 3.61 -13.58
N SER A 36 23.76 4.24 -14.61
CA SER A 36 23.41 5.62 -14.95
C SER A 36 21.92 5.73 -15.33
N PRO A 37 21.29 6.91 -15.12
CA PRO A 37 19.90 7.13 -15.48
C PRO A 37 19.60 6.68 -16.92
N ILE A 38 18.65 5.76 -17.05
CA ILE A 38 18.26 5.19 -18.35
C ILE A 38 17.49 6.26 -19.11
N LYS A 39 17.92 6.58 -20.33
CA LYS A 39 17.15 7.47 -21.20
C LYS A 39 15.90 6.73 -21.68
N ILE A 40 14.74 7.30 -21.34
CA ILE A 40 13.42 6.77 -21.71
C ILE A 40 13.01 7.41 -23.04
N ASP A 41 12.70 6.58 -24.03
CA ASP A 41 12.04 7.05 -25.26
C ASP A 41 10.52 6.98 -25.06
N GLU A 42 9.96 8.06 -24.54
CA GLU A 42 8.52 8.17 -24.24
C GLU A 42 7.67 7.89 -25.48
N LYS A 43 8.11 8.29 -26.69
CA LYS A 43 7.34 8.10 -27.93
C LYS A 43 7.35 6.65 -28.39
N ALA A 44 8.46 5.94 -28.19
CA ALA A 44 8.52 4.50 -28.48
C ALA A 44 7.64 3.73 -27.49
N GLU A 45 7.71 4.07 -26.20
CA GLU A 45 6.92 3.41 -25.16
C GLU A 45 5.43 3.68 -25.27
N GLU A 46 5.01 4.88 -25.66
CA GLU A 46 3.59 5.18 -25.95
C GLU A 46 2.99 4.28 -27.03
N LYS A 47 3.81 3.72 -27.93
CA LYS A 47 3.38 2.77 -28.98
C LYS A 47 3.36 1.31 -28.53
N MET A 48 3.97 0.99 -27.40
CA MET A 48 4.01 -0.36 -26.86
C MET A 48 2.66 -0.73 -26.23
N LYS A 49 2.35 -2.03 -26.18
CA LYS A 49 1.19 -2.50 -25.42
C LYS A 49 1.42 -2.19 -23.95
N GLU A 50 0.35 -1.90 -23.23
CA GLU A 50 0.42 -1.55 -21.81
C GLU A 50 1.13 -2.61 -20.97
N ARG A 51 0.85 -3.88 -21.25
CA ARG A 51 1.53 -5.03 -20.64
C ARG A 51 3.05 -4.95 -20.78
N ASP A 52 3.53 -4.65 -21.99
CA ASP A 52 4.96 -4.60 -22.27
C ASP A 52 5.62 -3.41 -21.56
N ARG A 53 4.91 -2.28 -21.47
CA ARG A 53 5.36 -1.10 -20.71
C ARG A 53 5.42 -1.38 -19.20
N ALA A 54 4.43 -2.09 -18.67
CA ALA A 54 4.41 -2.52 -17.26
C ALA A 54 5.61 -3.41 -16.94
N LYS A 55 5.85 -4.42 -17.79
CA LYS A 55 6.97 -5.34 -17.66
C LYS A 55 8.32 -4.63 -17.76
N LEU A 56 8.48 -3.77 -18.77
CA LEU A 56 9.70 -2.98 -18.95
C LEU A 56 9.97 -2.04 -17.77
N SER A 57 8.92 -1.38 -17.24
CA SER A 57 9.03 -0.55 -16.03
C SER A 57 9.46 -1.36 -14.81
N TRP A 58 8.92 -2.58 -14.64
CA TRP A 58 9.33 -3.49 -13.56
C TRP A 58 10.79 -3.92 -13.70
N GLU A 59 11.20 -4.36 -14.88
CA GLU A 59 12.59 -4.72 -15.18
C GLU A 59 13.55 -3.57 -14.90
N ARG A 60 13.16 -2.33 -15.25
CA ARG A 60 13.94 -1.13 -14.92
C ARG A 60 14.04 -0.88 -13.42
N CYS A 61 12.97 -1.07 -12.63
CA CYS A 61 13.06 -0.98 -11.18
C CYS A 61 14.07 -1.99 -10.62
N LEU A 62 14.06 -3.23 -11.11
CA LEU A 62 14.98 -4.28 -10.67
C LEU A 62 16.46 -4.02 -11.02
N LEU A 63 16.76 -3.08 -11.92
CA LEU A 63 18.13 -2.62 -12.17
C LEU A 63 18.69 -1.74 -11.04
N TYR A 64 17.83 -1.21 -10.17
CA TYR A 64 18.21 -0.37 -9.03
C TYR A 64 17.89 -1.04 -7.70
N ASP A 65 16.73 -1.69 -7.60
CA ASP A 65 16.14 -2.17 -6.36
C ASP A 65 15.73 -3.64 -6.55
N ASN A 66 16.61 -4.56 -6.15
CA ASN A 66 16.39 -6.01 -6.29
C ASN A 66 16.98 -6.75 -5.08
N SER A 67 16.13 -7.15 -4.15
CA SER A 67 16.52 -7.82 -2.90
C SER A 67 15.47 -8.83 -2.46
N SER A 68 15.81 -9.65 -1.46
CA SER A 68 14.83 -10.56 -0.86
C SER A 68 13.63 -9.82 -0.25
N ILE A 69 13.80 -8.55 0.14
CA ILE A 69 12.69 -7.70 0.62
C ILE A 69 11.75 -7.34 -0.53
N SER A 70 12.28 -6.97 -1.70
CA SER A 70 11.43 -6.69 -2.87
C SER A 70 10.73 -7.94 -3.38
N ASP A 71 11.34 -9.12 -3.28
CA ASP A 71 10.69 -10.37 -3.71
C ASP A 71 9.41 -10.65 -2.92
N ILE A 72 9.39 -10.28 -1.63
CA ILE A 72 8.30 -10.57 -0.69
C ILE A 72 7.23 -9.46 -0.72
N PHE A 73 7.65 -8.20 -0.58
CA PHE A 73 6.74 -7.08 -0.32
C PHE A 73 6.40 -6.26 -1.57
N ALA A 74 7.19 -6.36 -2.64
CA ALA A 74 7.01 -5.45 -3.77
C ALA A 74 5.89 -5.89 -4.71
N GLY A 75 4.88 -5.04 -4.85
CA GLY A 75 3.92 -5.06 -5.94
C GLY A 75 4.16 -3.91 -6.92
N GLN A 76 3.34 -3.84 -7.97
CA GLN A 76 3.36 -2.75 -8.95
C GLN A 76 1.96 -2.14 -9.08
N LEU A 77 1.86 -0.83 -8.91
CA LEU A 77 0.66 -0.05 -9.21
C LEU A 77 0.75 0.52 -10.62
N LYS A 78 -0.37 0.55 -11.33
CA LYS A 78 -0.61 1.35 -12.52
C LYS A 78 -1.36 2.62 -12.10
N SER A 79 -0.74 3.78 -12.30
CA SER A 79 -1.37 5.10 -12.14
C SER A 79 -1.81 5.62 -13.49
N THR A 80 -3.10 5.88 -13.64
CA THR A 80 -3.69 6.46 -14.84
C THR A 80 -4.08 7.91 -14.57
N LEU A 81 -3.59 8.84 -15.40
CA LEU A 81 -3.96 10.24 -15.36
C LEU A 81 -4.62 10.64 -16.69
N GLU A 82 -5.86 11.09 -16.64
CA GLU A 82 -6.66 11.46 -17.82
C GLU A 82 -7.03 12.93 -17.75
N CYS A 83 -6.70 13.70 -18.79
CA CYS A 83 -7.00 15.12 -18.87
C CYS A 83 -8.44 15.38 -19.30
N CYS A 84 -9.24 16.03 -18.47
CA CYS A 84 -10.66 16.28 -18.74
C CYS A 84 -10.90 17.25 -19.91
N HIS A 85 -9.87 17.94 -20.39
CA HIS A 85 -9.97 18.86 -21.53
C HIS A 85 -9.66 18.20 -22.88
N CYS A 86 -8.55 17.45 -22.98
CA CYS A 86 -8.10 16.87 -24.25
C CYS A 86 -8.26 15.34 -24.32
N GLN A 87 -8.77 14.72 -23.25
CA GLN A 87 -8.95 13.28 -23.11
C GLN A 87 -7.66 12.46 -23.25
N TYR A 88 -6.49 13.12 -23.20
CA TYR A 88 -5.21 12.42 -23.18
C TYR A 88 -5.06 11.66 -21.87
N GLN A 89 -4.74 10.38 -21.99
CA GLN A 89 -4.45 9.49 -20.88
C GLN A 89 -2.96 9.16 -20.87
N SER A 90 -2.32 9.39 -19.73
CA SER A 90 -0.95 8.96 -19.45
C SER A 90 -0.96 7.91 -18.35
N THR A 91 -0.21 6.83 -18.53
CA THR A 91 -0.06 5.77 -17.55
C THR A 91 1.38 5.66 -17.08
N THR A 92 1.58 5.53 -15.77
CA THR A 92 2.87 5.25 -15.13
C THR A 92 2.74 4.00 -14.26
N PHE A 93 3.87 3.32 -14.05
CA PHE A 93 3.92 2.12 -13.21
C PHE A 93 4.93 2.33 -12.09
N ASP A 94 4.49 2.11 -10.86
CA ASP A 94 5.27 2.41 -9.66
C ASP A 94 5.33 1.18 -8.76
N MET A 95 6.52 0.86 -8.27
CA MET A 95 6.70 -0.18 -7.25
C MET A 95 6.15 0.30 -5.91
N PHE A 96 5.45 -0.56 -5.18
CA PHE A 96 4.97 -0.29 -3.82
C PHE A 96 5.27 -1.46 -2.89
N TRP A 97 5.48 -1.20 -1.61
CA TRP A 97 5.69 -2.24 -0.58
C TRP A 97 4.56 -2.30 0.45
N ASP A 98 3.77 -1.23 0.55
CA ASP A 98 2.53 -1.15 1.31
C ASP A 98 1.51 -0.28 0.57
N LEU A 99 0.23 -0.48 0.87
CA LEU A 99 -0.84 0.38 0.40
C LEU A 99 -1.44 1.13 1.59
N SER A 100 -1.27 2.45 1.59
CA SER A 100 -1.88 3.33 2.59
C SER A 100 -3.29 3.74 2.13
N ILE A 101 -4.30 2.98 2.56
CA ILE A 101 -5.69 3.11 2.11
C ILE A 101 -6.49 4.10 2.98
N PRO A 102 -7.28 5.00 2.36
CA PRO A 102 -8.09 5.98 3.07
C PRO A 102 -9.32 5.33 3.71
N LEU A 103 -9.82 5.96 4.78
CA LEU A 103 -11.09 5.58 5.39
C LEU A 103 -12.17 6.58 4.99
N PRO A 104 -13.41 6.13 4.73
CA PRO A 104 -14.53 7.03 4.46
C PRO A 104 -14.82 7.88 5.71
N ARG A 105 -14.73 9.21 5.57
CA ARG A 105 -14.84 10.15 6.72
C ARG A 105 -16.24 10.23 7.33
N SER A 106 -17.28 9.91 6.56
CA SER A 106 -18.69 10.04 6.97
C SER A 106 -19.29 8.76 7.56
N LYS A 107 -18.57 7.64 7.54
CA LYS A 107 -19.06 6.36 8.04
C LYS A 107 -18.44 6.00 9.39
N SER A 108 -19.26 5.49 10.30
CA SER A 108 -18.82 4.92 11.59
C SER A 108 -18.22 3.52 11.44
N SER A 109 -18.60 2.80 10.37
CA SER A 109 -18.09 1.48 10.03
C SER A 109 -17.89 1.33 8.51
N THR A 110 -16.95 0.48 8.10
CA THR A 110 -16.60 0.19 6.70
C THR A 110 -15.93 -1.19 6.64
N SER A 111 -15.75 -1.75 5.44
CA SER A 111 -14.86 -2.91 5.24
C SER A 111 -13.51 -2.49 4.66
N VAL A 112 -12.48 -3.35 4.80
CA VAL A 112 -11.18 -3.13 4.16
C VAL A 112 -11.29 -3.15 2.63
N GLN A 113 -12.23 -3.94 2.11
CA GLN A 113 -12.58 -3.99 0.69
C GLN A 113 -13.08 -2.62 0.19
N GLU A 114 -13.99 -1.98 0.92
CA GLU A 114 -14.45 -0.61 0.61
C GLU A 114 -13.30 0.40 0.66
N CYS A 115 -12.37 0.27 1.63
CA CYS A 115 -11.21 1.14 1.73
C CYS A 115 -10.22 0.95 0.56
N ILE A 116 -10.00 -0.29 0.11
CA ILE A 116 -9.20 -0.61 -1.09
C ILE A 116 -9.88 -0.02 -2.33
N GLN A 117 -11.18 -0.22 -2.50
CA GLN A 117 -11.95 0.35 -3.61
C GLN A 117 -11.88 1.88 -3.61
N LEU A 118 -11.99 2.52 -2.45
CA LEU A 118 -11.84 3.97 -2.33
C LEU A 118 -10.45 4.44 -2.77
N PHE A 119 -9.38 3.73 -2.38
CA PHE A 119 -8.02 4.02 -2.83
C PHE A 119 -7.84 3.87 -4.35
N MET A 120 -8.51 2.89 -4.96
CA MET A 120 -8.43 2.62 -6.40
C MET A 120 -9.43 3.43 -7.24
N SER A 121 -10.37 4.12 -6.59
CA SER A 121 -11.40 4.90 -7.27
C SER A 121 -10.83 6.11 -8.02
N LYS A 122 -11.57 6.58 -9.03
CA LYS A 122 -11.19 7.74 -9.84
C LYS A 122 -11.31 9.01 -8.98
N GLU A 123 -10.21 9.71 -8.78
CA GLU A 123 -10.10 10.98 -8.05
C GLU A 123 -10.02 12.16 -9.02
N ASP A 124 -10.77 13.22 -8.73
CA ASP A 124 -10.72 14.47 -9.49
C ASP A 124 -9.61 15.39 -8.95
N LEU A 125 -8.65 15.74 -9.80
CA LEU A 125 -7.59 16.71 -9.52
C LEU A 125 -7.96 18.06 -10.14
N ASP A 126 -8.44 18.98 -9.31
CA ASP A 126 -8.89 20.32 -9.70
C ASP A 126 -8.31 21.40 -8.77
N GLY A 127 -8.66 22.67 -8.98
CA GLY A 127 -8.19 23.79 -8.18
C GLY A 127 -6.66 23.88 -8.13
N ASN A 128 -6.11 23.79 -6.92
CA ASN A 128 -4.67 23.86 -6.67
C ASN A 128 -3.92 22.57 -7.03
N GLU A 129 -4.63 21.45 -7.15
CA GLU A 129 -4.05 20.12 -7.40
C GLU A 129 -3.97 19.79 -8.90
N LYS A 130 -4.40 20.71 -9.77
CA LYS A 130 -4.33 20.57 -11.23
C LYS A 130 -2.91 20.19 -11.69
N PRO A 131 -2.71 19.00 -12.26
CA PRO A 131 -1.43 18.64 -12.85
C PRO A 131 -1.25 19.34 -14.21
N MET A 132 -0.01 19.40 -14.68
CA MET A 132 0.30 19.86 -16.03
C MET A 132 0.01 18.75 -17.04
N CYS A 133 -0.92 18.98 -17.97
CA CYS A 133 -1.20 18.02 -19.02
C CYS A 133 -0.05 17.98 -20.05
N ALA A 134 0.46 16.78 -20.34
CA ALA A 134 1.56 16.58 -21.27
C ALA A 134 1.24 16.99 -22.72
N ARG A 135 -0.04 16.95 -23.14
CA ARG A 135 -0.47 17.43 -24.46
C ARG A 135 -0.85 18.90 -24.49
N CYS A 136 -1.64 19.38 -23.52
CA CYS A 136 -2.06 20.78 -23.48
C CYS A 136 -0.92 21.73 -23.05
N LYS A 137 0.16 21.22 -22.44
CA LYS A 137 1.26 21.99 -21.85
C LYS A 137 0.81 23.06 -20.85
N GLN A 138 -0.29 22.80 -20.14
CA GLN A 138 -0.91 23.71 -19.17
C GLN A 138 -1.51 22.92 -18.01
N LYS A 139 -1.71 23.58 -16.86
CA LYS A 139 -2.44 22.99 -15.73
C LYS A 139 -3.90 22.76 -16.12
N ARG A 140 -4.38 21.53 -16.02
CA ARG A 140 -5.75 21.14 -16.38
C ARG A 140 -6.38 20.33 -15.26
N ARG A 141 -7.71 20.39 -15.19
CA ARG A 141 -8.46 19.39 -14.41
C ARG A 141 -8.18 18.04 -15.04
N CYS A 142 -7.75 17.09 -14.22
CA CYS A 142 -7.49 15.73 -14.63
C CYS A 142 -8.18 14.80 -13.64
N THR A 143 -8.31 13.55 -14.05
CA THR A 143 -8.73 12.48 -13.16
C THR A 143 -7.59 11.50 -12.98
N LYS A 144 -7.41 10.98 -11.77
CA LYS A 144 -6.38 10.01 -11.43
C LYS A 144 -7.01 8.72 -10.91
N LYS A 145 -6.51 7.58 -11.33
CA LYS A 145 -6.98 6.25 -10.89
C LYS A 145 -5.79 5.32 -10.69
N PHE A 146 -5.84 4.49 -9.66
CA PHE A 146 -4.88 3.41 -9.45
C PHE A 146 -5.50 2.05 -9.79
N SER A 147 -4.65 1.11 -10.18
CA SER A 147 -4.97 -0.32 -10.28
C SER A 147 -3.72 -1.16 -10.02
N ILE A 148 -3.87 -2.40 -9.60
CA ILE A 148 -2.77 -3.31 -9.31
C ILE A 148 -2.34 -4.02 -10.59
N GLN A 149 -1.09 -3.80 -10.99
CA GLN A 149 -0.45 -4.43 -12.15
C GLN A 149 0.32 -5.71 -11.76
N LYS A 150 0.86 -5.75 -10.54
CA LYS A 150 1.53 -6.91 -9.95
C LYS A 150 1.22 -6.98 -8.46
N CYS A 151 0.85 -8.16 -7.99
CA CYS A 151 0.60 -8.45 -6.58
C CYS A 151 1.89 -8.88 -5.85
N PRO A 152 2.11 -8.43 -4.60
CA PRO A 152 3.19 -8.93 -3.74
C PRO A 152 2.83 -10.30 -3.14
N ASP A 153 3.81 -11.02 -2.59
CA ASP A 153 3.56 -12.24 -1.81
C ASP A 153 3.03 -11.90 -0.41
N ILE A 154 3.50 -10.79 0.18
CA ILE A 154 2.97 -10.20 1.40
C ILE A 154 2.36 -8.84 1.08
N LEU A 155 1.03 -8.74 1.20
CA LEU A 155 0.30 -7.50 1.04
C LEU A 155 0.18 -6.78 2.39
N VAL A 156 0.79 -5.61 2.49
CA VAL A 156 0.69 -4.74 3.67
C VAL A 156 -0.34 -3.64 3.39
N LEU A 157 -1.39 -3.58 4.22
CA LEU A 157 -2.42 -2.55 4.15
C LEU A 157 -2.34 -1.65 5.38
N HIS A 158 -2.02 -0.38 5.16
CA HIS A 158 -2.04 0.65 6.20
C HIS A 158 -3.35 1.43 6.15
N LEU A 159 -4.11 1.41 7.25
CA LEU A 159 -5.33 2.18 7.41
C LEU A 159 -4.97 3.63 7.77
N LYS A 160 -5.20 4.60 6.87
CA LYS A 160 -4.89 6.03 7.06
C LYS A 160 -5.77 6.70 8.13
N ARG A 161 -5.60 6.32 9.39
CA ARG A 161 -6.39 6.79 10.53
C ARG A 161 -6.00 8.20 11.00
N PHE A 162 -4.78 8.65 10.73
CA PHE A 162 -4.32 9.95 11.17
C PHE A 162 -4.51 11.01 10.09
N SER A 163 -5.24 12.06 10.42
CA SER A 163 -5.41 13.21 9.53
C SER A 163 -4.24 14.18 9.66
N GLN A 164 -3.74 14.66 8.52
CA GLN A 164 -2.76 15.75 8.42
C GLN A 164 -3.43 17.14 8.48
N ALA A 165 -4.76 17.22 8.62
CA ALA A 165 -5.48 18.49 8.72
C ALA A 165 -5.22 19.21 10.07
N ARG A 166 -5.61 20.49 10.16
CA ARG A 166 -5.46 21.28 11.40
C ARG A 166 -6.13 20.55 12.58
N GLY A 167 -5.33 20.19 13.58
CA GLY A 167 -5.70 19.29 14.67
C GLY A 167 -5.54 17.84 14.24
N ARG A 168 -4.39 17.22 14.54
CA ARG A 168 -4.18 15.78 14.29
C ARG A 168 -5.24 14.99 15.06
N THR A 169 -6.18 14.40 14.34
CA THR A 169 -7.22 13.52 14.90
C THR A 169 -7.02 12.11 14.38
N LYS A 170 -7.37 11.13 15.23
CA LYS A 170 -7.39 9.71 14.88
C LYS A 170 -8.82 9.31 14.52
N LEU A 171 -9.00 8.70 13.37
CA LEU A 171 -10.25 8.09 12.95
C LEU A 171 -10.48 6.77 13.70
N SER A 172 -11.56 6.72 14.48
CA SER A 172 -12.01 5.55 15.24
C SER A 172 -12.97 4.64 14.46
N THR A 173 -13.18 4.90 13.17
CA THR A 173 -14.03 4.10 12.28
C THR A 173 -13.72 2.61 12.42
N HIS A 174 -14.74 1.80 12.65
CA HIS A 174 -14.61 0.35 12.68
C HIS A 174 -14.36 -0.16 11.26
N VAL A 175 -13.28 -0.89 11.05
CA VAL A 175 -12.95 -1.47 9.74
C VAL A 175 -13.05 -2.98 9.88
N ASP A 176 -14.03 -3.58 9.22
CA ASP A 176 -14.15 -5.02 9.11
C ASP A 176 -13.16 -5.55 8.08
N PHE A 177 -12.49 -6.66 8.38
CA PHE A 177 -11.50 -7.24 7.46
C PHE A 177 -11.47 -8.78 7.56
N PRO A 178 -11.40 -9.48 6.42
CA PRO A 178 -11.48 -10.93 6.41
C PRO A 178 -10.18 -11.56 6.93
N ILE A 179 -10.26 -12.44 7.93
CA ILE A 179 -9.09 -13.18 8.43
C ILE A 179 -8.55 -14.13 7.34
N ASN A 180 -9.43 -14.70 6.52
CA ASN A 180 -9.05 -15.61 5.44
C ASN A 180 -9.71 -15.17 4.14
N ASN A 181 -9.05 -15.47 3.02
CA ASN A 181 -9.56 -15.26 1.67
C ASN A 181 -9.98 -13.82 1.38
N LEU A 182 -9.11 -12.84 1.68
CA LEU A 182 -9.23 -11.51 1.07
C LEU A 182 -9.08 -11.66 -0.44
N LYS A 183 -10.19 -11.45 -1.15
CA LYS A 183 -10.32 -11.56 -2.61
C LYS A 183 -10.24 -10.17 -3.23
N LEU A 184 -9.24 -9.96 -4.09
CA LEU A 184 -9.06 -8.67 -4.79
C LEU A 184 -9.86 -8.60 -6.11
N ASP A 185 -10.22 -9.75 -6.67
CA ASP A 185 -11.00 -9.92 -7.89
C ASP A 185 -12.49 -9.61 -7.70
N ASP A 186 -13.02 -9.81 -6.49
CA ASP A 186 -14.38 -9.39 -6.12
C ASP A 186 -14.55 -7.85 -6.12
N LEU A 187 -13.45 -7.10 -6.26
CA LEU A 187 -13.44 -5.64 -6.21
C LEU A 187 -13.37 -5.02 -7.62
N THR A 188 -14.35 -4.17 -7.93
CA THR A 188 -14.43 -3.48 -9.21
C THR A 188 -13.18 -2.64 -9.49
N ASP A 189 -12.59 -2.83 -10.67
CA ASP A 189 -11.48 -2.06 -11.21
C ASP A 189 -10.22 -1.96 -10.33
N VAL A 190 -10.04 -2.88 -9.38
CA VAL A 190 -8.83 -2.91 -8.54
C VAL A 190 -7.64 -3.48 -9.29
N MET A 191 -7.87 -4.46 -10.17
CA MET A 191 -6.83 -5.07 -10.99
C MET A 191 -6.68 -4.34 -12.32
N SER A 192 -5.45 -4.21 -12.81
CA SER A 192 -5.18 -3.64 -14.13
C SER A 192 -5.73 -4.55 -15.22
N GLU A 193 -6.26 -3.97 -16.30
CA GLU A 193 -6.71 -4.71 -17.49
C GLU A 193 -5.58 -5.52 -18.15
N SER A 194 -4.33 -5.11 -17.94
CA SER A 194 -3.14 -5.80 -18.43
C SER A 194 -2.49 -6.71 -17.39
N TYR A 195 -3.16 -6.99 -16.27
CA TYR A 195 -2.72 -7.97 -15.26
C TYR A 195 -2.66 -9.37 -15.87
N GLU A 196 -1.67 -10.15 -15.45
CA GLU A 196 -1.47 -11.52 -15.94
C GLU A 196 -1.56 -12.56 -14.84
N GLY A 197 -2.22 -13.67 -15.17
CA GLY A 197 -2.38 -14.81 -14.27
C GLY A 197 -3.61 -14.71 -13.35
N PRO A 198 -3.79 -15.70 -12.47
CA PRO A 198 -4.89 -15.69 -11.52
C PRO A 198 -4.67 -14.62 -10.45
N VAL A 199 -5.72 -13.86 -10.14
CA VAL A 199 -5.70 -12.90 -9.03
C VAL A 199 -5.56 -13.69 -7.72
N PRO A 200 -4.56 -13.39 -6.88
CA PRO A 200 -4.36 -14.12 -5.65
C PRO A 200 -5.42 -13.78 -4.60
N THR A 201 -5.64 -14.74 -3.71
CA THR A 201 -6.34 -14.51 -2.44
C THR A 201 -5.34 -14.44 -1.30
N TYR A 202 -5.66 -13.72 -0.23
CA TYR A 202 -4.74 -13.56 0.90
C TYR A 202 -5.39 -13.94 2.24
N ASN A 203 -4.56 -14.43 3.15
CA ASN A 203 -4.93 -14.69 4.54
C ASN A 203 -4.19 -13.73 5.47
N LEU A 204 -4.92 -13.18 6.45
CA LEU A 204 -4.35 -12.32 7.47
C LEU A 204 -3.48 -13.17 8.41
N PHE A 205 -2.26 -12.70 8.68
CA PHE A 205 -1.36 -13.35 9.64
C PHE A 205 -0.78 -12.39 10.69
N GLY A 206 -0.91 -11.08 10.49
CA GLY A 206 -0.38 -10.08 11.42
C GLY A 206 -1.20 -8.80 11.42
N ILE A 207 -1.30 -8.17 12.59
CA ILE A 207 -1.96 -6.89 12.79
C ILE A 207 -1.10 -6.04 13.73
N SER A 208 -0.75 -4.83 13.31
CA SER A 208 -0.33 -3.76 14.22
C SER A 208 -1.58 -3.01 14.66
N ASN A 209 -1.89 -3.06 15.95
CA ASN A 209 -3.00 -2.31 16.54
C ASN A 209 -2.45 -1.07 17.25
N HIS A 210 -3.18 0.04 17.15
CA HIS A 210 -2.88 1.27 17.87
C HIS A 210 -4.07 1.66 18.75
N SER A 211 -3.84 1.86 20.03
CA SER A 211 -4.79 2.44 20.99
C SER A 211 -4.36 3.86 21.36
N GLY A 212 -5.29 4.75 21.71
CA GLY A 212 -4.98 6.16 22.04
C GLY A 212 -5.18 7.15 20.90
N SER A 213 -4.58 8.33 21.04
CA SER A 213 -4.74 9.54 20.21
C SER A 213 -3.66 9.69 19.14
N ALA A 214 -3.72 10.75 18.32
CA ALA A 214 -2.68 11.04 17.32
C ALA A 214 -1.34 11.56 17.90
N TYR A 215 -1.28 11.85 19.19
CA TYR A 215 -0.08 12.38 19.86
C TYR A 215 0.53 11.40 20.87
N SER A 216 -0.33 10.55 21.44
CA SER A 216 0.04 9.57 22.44
C SER A 216 -0.91 8.38 22.34
N GLY A 217 -0.35 7.18 22.42
CA GLY A 217 -1.04 5.92 22.32
C GLY A 217 -0.15 4.75 22.70
N HIS A 218 -0.61 3.54 22.38
CA HIS A 218 0.11 2.29 22.64
C HIS A 218 -0.10 1.32 21.48
N TYR A 219 0.98 0.71 21.02
CA TYR A 219 0.95 -0.29 19.96
C TYR A 219 1.05 -1.70 20.53
N ILE A 220 0.25 -2.60 20.00
CA ILE A 220 0.36 -4.04 20.25
C ILE A 220 0.31 -4.78 18.92
N ALA A 221 0.89 -5.97 18.86
CA ALA A 221 0.79 -6.83 17.70
C ALA A 221 -0.12 -8.01 17.97
N GLN A 222 -0.92 -8.42 16.99
CA GLN A 222 -1.62 -9.69 17.00
C GLN A 222 -1.15 -10.50 15.81
N CYS A 223 -0.60 -11.69 16.05
CA CYS A 223 0.02 -12.52 15.02
C CYS A 223 -0.49 -13.95 15.08
N LYS A 224 -0.66 -14.55 13.91
CA LYS A 224 -0.97 -15.98 13.74
C LYS A 224 0.34 -16.76 13.71
N HIS A 225 0.49 -17.72 14.61
CA HIS A 225 1.66 -18.57 14.65
C HIS A 225 1.66 -19.52 13.44
N PRO A 226 2.76 -19.60 12.65
CA PRO A 226 2.77 -20.31 11.37
C PRO A 226 2.56 -21.83 11.50
N PHE A 227 3.09 -22.45 12.55
CA PHE A 227 2.99 -23.91 12.73
C PHE A 227 1.70 -24.37 13.43
N THR A 228 1.26 -23.68 14.50
CA THR A 228 0.06 -24.06 15.27
C THR A 228 -1.23 -23.43 14.75
N ASN A 229 -1.14 -22.44 13.85
CA ASN A 229 -2.27 -21.63 13.38
C ASN A 229 -3.05 -20.88 14.47
N GLN A 230 -2.47 -20.74 15.67
CA GLN A 230 -3.08 -20.05 16.80
C GLN A 230 -2.68 -18.58 16.83
N TRP A 231 -3.63 -17.72 17.20
CA TRP A 231 -3.40 -16.28 17.33
C TRP A 231 -2.86 -15.94 18.70
N HIS A 232 -1.90 -15.00 18.73
CA HIS A 232 -1.28 -14.50 19.94
C HIS A 232 -1.26 -12.97 19.89
N GLU A 233 -1.48 -12.34 21.04
CA GLU A 233 -1.29 -10.91 21.26
C GLU A 233 0.05 -10.67 21.94
N PHE A 234 0.85 -9.79 21.36
CA PHE A 234 2.15 -9.36 21.85
C PHE A 234 2.01 -7.91 22.31
N ASN A 235 2.08 -7.72 23.62
CA ASN A 235 2.01 -6.44 24.28
C ASN A 235 3.29 -6.24 25.09
N ASP A 236 4.26 -5.59 24.47
CA ASP A 236 5.62 -5.43 24.98
C ASP A 236 6.25 -6.77 25.39
N SER A 237 6.53 -6.96 26.68
CA SER A 237 7.11 -8.18 27.24
C SER A 237 6.09 -9.30 27.50
N SER A 238 4.80 -9.03 27.30
CA SER A 238 3.72 -9.96 27.62
C SER A 238 3.12 -10.57 26.36
N VAL A 239 2.92 -11.89 26.39
CA VAL A 239 2.32 -12.66 25.29
C VAL A 239 1.10 -13.40 25.78
N TYR A 240 -0.02 -13.22 25.10
CA TYR A 240 -1.31 -13.83 25.45
C TYR A 240 -1.84 -14.66 24.29
N SER A 241 -2.29 -15.88 24.56
CA SER A 241 -3.03 -16.67 23.57
C SER A 241 -4.41 -16.05 23.33
N LEU A 242 -4.77 -15.83 22.07
CA LEU A 242 -6.09 -15.35 21.66
C LEU A 242 -6.96 -16.53 21.23
N SER A 243 -7.70 -17.09 22.20
CA SER A 243 -8.66 -18.18 21.95
C SER A 243 -9.94 -17.69 21.26
N ASP A 244 -10.40 -16.49 21.61
CA ASP A 244 -11.57 -15.85 21.02
C ASP A 244 -11.19 -15.05 19.76
N LYS A 245 -11.52 -15.59 18.59
CA LYS A 245 -11.25 -14.96 17.29
C LYS A 245 -11.99 -13.63 17.10
N SER A 246 -13.08 -13.37 17.84
CA SER A 246 -13.80 -12.09 17.76
C SER A 246 -12.95 -10.90 18.18
N ARG A 247 -11.90 -11.13 18.98
CA ARG A 247 -10.95 -10.12 19.45
C ARG A 247 -9.88 -9.73 18.44
N ILE A 248 -9.77 -10.45 17.32
CA ILE A 248 -8.80 -10.16 16.24
C ILE A 248 -9.27 -8.93 15.45
N ILE A 249 -10.56 -8.84 15.16
CA ILE A 249 -11.14 -7.71 14.43
C ILE A 249 -11.46 -6.61 15.45
N SER A 250 -10.71 -5.51 15.40
CA SER A 250 -10.87 -4.39 16.31
C SER A 250 -10.78 -3.05 15.60
N SER A 251 -11.41 -2.01 16.18
CA SER A 251 -11.26 -0.62 15.70
C SER A 251 -9.85 -0.06 15.90
N ASN A 252 -8.99 -0.75 16.64
CA ASN A 252 -7.60 -0.36 16.86
C ASN A 252 -6.67 -0.85 15.75
N ALA A 253 -7.11 -1.75 14.87
CA ALA A 253 -6.29 -2.25 13.76
C ALA A 253 -5.78 -1.07 12.93
N TYR A 254 -4.48 -1.03 12.66
CA TYR A 254 -3.80 0.09 12.03
C TYR A 254 -2.99 -0.33 10.80
N VAL A 255 -2.20 -1.40 10.90
CA VAL A 255 -1.53 -2.03 9.76
C VAL A 255 -1.89 -3.51 9.73
N LEU A 256 -2.36 -3.99 8.57
CA LEU A 256 -2.76 -5.38 8.33
C LEU A 256 -1.71 -6.06 7.44
N PHE A 257 -1.30 -7.26 7.81
CA PHE A 257 -0.34 -8.07 7.07
C PHE A 257 -1.03 -9.33 6.53
N TYR A 258 -1.10 -9.41 5.21
CA TYR A 258 -1.77 -10.47 4.46
C TYR A 258 -0.74 -11.29 3.68
N GLU A 259 -0.78 -12.61 3.83
CA GLU A 259 0.06 -13.53 3.07
C GLU A 259 -0.75 -14.14 1.93
N ARG A 260 -0.15 -14.20 0.74
CA ARG A 260 -0.75 -14.80 -0.44
C ARG A 260 -0.98 -16.30 -0.23
N ASN A 261 -2.17 -16.77 -0.58
CA ASN A 261 -2.49 -18.18 -0.61
C ASN A 261 -1.72 -18.85 -1.76
N LYS A 262 -1.05 -19.96 -1.45
CA LYS A 262 -0.37 -20.81 -2.44
C LYS A 262 -1.36 -21.73 -3.16
#